data_AF-A0A9E3TB18-F1
#
_entry.id   AF-A0A9E3TB18-F1
#
_cell.length_a   1.000
_cell.length_b   1.000
_cell.length_c   1.000
_cell.angle_alpha   90.00
_cell.angle_beta   90.00
_cell.angle_gamma   90.00
#
_symmetry.space_group_name_H-M   'P 1'
#
loop_
_entity.id
_entity.type
_entity.pdbx_description
1 polymer ?
#
loop_
_entity_poly.entity_id
_entity_poly.type
_entity_poly.pdbx_seq_one_letter_code
_entity_poly.pdbx_strand_id
1 'polypeptide(L)'
;MKFFLDTANVDEIREANALGVISGVTTNPSLIAKEGRDFKEVVKEITQIVDGPISAEVISDDSEGMIREARELAKIHKNIVIKIPMTAEGLKAVNVLSKEGIKTNVT
;
A
#
# COMPACT_ATOMS: atom_id res chain seq x y z
N MET A 1 16.98 1.61 -12.00
CA MET A 1 15.93 0.60 -11.75
C MET A 1 15.60 0.64 -10.26
N LYS A 2 14.33 0.49 -9.85
CA LYS A 2 13.93 0.44 -8.44
C LYS A 2 13.46 -0.98 -8.11
N PHE A 3 13.80 -1.48 -6.94
CA PHE A 3 13.36 -2.78 -6.45
C PHE A 3 12.33 -2.59 -5.34
N PHE A 4 11.25 -3.35 -5.40
CA PHE A 4 10.22 -3.36 -4.36
C PHE A 4 10.11 -4.78 -3.85
N LEU A 5 9.95 -4.93 -2.53
CA LEU A 5 9.71 -6.23 -1.92
C LEU A 5 8.21 -6.48 -1.81
N ASP A 6 7.73 -7.63 -2.26
CA ASP A 6 6.31 -8.01 -2.22
C ASP A 6 6.07 -8.98 -1.06
N THR A 7 5.88 -8.45 0.14
CA THR A 7 5.67 -9.23 1.36
C THR A 7 4.97 -8.37 2.42
N ALA A 8 4.33 -9.02 3.39
CA ALA A 8 3.86 -8.39 4.62
C ALA A 8 4.68 -8.83 5.85
N ASN A 9 5.65 -9.72 5.66
CA ASN A 9 6.54 -10.18 6.72
C ASN A 9 7.54 -9.08 7.07
N VAL A 10 7.46 -8.58 8.30
CA VAL A 10 8.24 -7.41 8.72
C VAL A 10 9.72 -7.74 8.90
N ASP A 11 10.07 -8.97 9.24
CA ASP A 11 11.46 -9.39 9.40
C ASP A 11 12.17 -9.48 8.05
N GLU A 12 11.52 -10.04 7.03
CA GLU A 12 12.02 -10.01 5.65
C GLU A 12 12.25 -8.58 5.15
N ILE A 13 11.32 -7.67 5.47
CA ILE A 13 11.43 -6.25 5.10
C ILE A 13 12.62 -5.59 5.80
N ARG A 14 12.84 -5.86 7.10
CA ARG A 14 14.00 -5.34 7.85
C ARG A 14 15.31 -5.81 7.23
N GLU A 15 15.41 -7.10 6.94
CA GLU A 15 16.60 -7.70 6.33
C GLU A 15 16.87 -7.08 4.95
N ALA A 16 15.87 -7.04 4.08
CA ALA A 16 16.02 -6.47 2.74
C ALA A 16 16.32 -4.97 2.74
N ASN A 17 15.76 -4.21 3.69
CA ASN A 17 16.06 -2.80 3.88
C ASN A 17 17.50 -2.58 4.38
N ALA A 18 17.98 -3.44 5.29
CA ALA A 18 19.36 -3.38 5.79
C ALA A 18 20.40 -3.68 4.70
N LEU A 19 20.05 -4.49 3.69
CA LEU A 19 20.88 -4.69 2.50
C LEU A 19 21.01 -3.43 1.62
N GLY A 20 20.13 -2.44 1.79
CA GLY A 20 20.14 -1.19 1.01
C GLY A 20 19.73 -1.36 -0.46
N VAL A 21 19.08 -2.48 -0.81
CA VAL A 21 18.73 -2.82 -2.20
C VAL A 21 17.28 -2.48 -2.57
N ILE A 22 16.39 -2.37 -1.59
CA ILE A 22 14.97 -2.09 -1.83
C ILE A 22 14.67 -0.59 -1.79
N SER A 23 13.70 -0.18 -2.61
CA SER A 23 13.21 1.20 -2.74
C SER A 23 11.82 1.39 -2.15
N GLY A 24 11.15 0.32 -1.74
CA GLY A 24 9.76 0.32 -1.26
C GLY A 24 9.23 -1.09 -1.05
N VAL A 25 7.98 -1.18 -0.63
CA VAL A 25 7.27 -2.44 -0.35
C VAL A 25 5.90 -2.43 -1.03
N THR A 26 5.47 -3.57 -1.53
CA THR A 26 4.09 -3.78 -1.95
C THR A 26 3.42 -4.81 -1.05
N THR A 27 2.20 -4.52 -0.60
CA THR A 27 1.36 -5.45 0.15
C THR A 27 0.03 -5.65 -0.55
N ASN A 28 -0.72 -6.64 -0.08
CA ASN A 28 -2.11 -6.89 -0.43
C ASN A 28 -2.80 -7.58 0.76
N PRO A 29 -4.14 -7.69 0.78
CA PRO A 29 -4.86 -8.25 1.92
C PRO A 29 -4.49 -9.72 2.17
N SER A 30 -4.21 -10.48 1.11
CA SER A 30 -3.83 -11.90 1.22
C SER A 30 -2.47 -12.11 1.90
N LEU A 31 -1.47 -11.27 1.60
CA LEU A 31 -0.16 -11.32 2.25
C LEU A 31 -0.28 -11.01 3.74
N ILE A 32 -1.04 -9.97 4.09
CA ILE A 32 -1.26 -9.58 5.49
C ILE A 32 -2.04 -10.66 6.25
N ALA A 33 -3.06 -11.26 5.61
CA ALA A 33 -3.82 -12.35 6.21
C ALA A 33 -2.95 -13.59 6.53
N LYS A 34 -1.93 -13.88 5.71
CA LYS A 34 -0.98 -14.98 5.98
C LYS A 34 -0.15 -14.75 7.25
N GLU A 35 0.16 -13.50 7.58
CA GLU A 35 0.86 -13.14 8.82
C GLU A 35 -0.06 -13.19 10.05
N GLY A 36 -1.40 -13.23 9.86
CA GLY A 36 -2.37 -13.28 10.96
C GLY A 36 -2.43 -12.01 11.81
N ARG A 37 -2.04 -10.87 11.25
CA ARG A 37 -1.94 -9.56 11.94
C ARG A 37 -2.93 -8.54 11.39
N ASP A 38 -3.17 -7.47 12.15
CA ASP A 38 -4.00 -6.35 11.69
C ASP A 38 -3.31 -5.59 10.54
N PHE A 39 -4.10 -5.29 9.50
CA PHE A 39 -3.61 -4.62 8.30
C PHE A 39 -3.00 -3.26 8.57
N LYS A 40 -3.68 -2.42 9.35
CA LYS A 40 -3.22 -1.04 9.59
C LYS A 40 -1.99 -1.04 10.49
N GLU A 41 -1.92 -1.95 11.45
CA GLU A 41 -0.72 -2.13 12.29
C GLU A 41 0.49 -2.56 11.47
N VAL A 42 0.35 -3.57 10.61
CA VAL A 42 1.45 -4.04 9.74
C VAL A 42 1.90 -2.93 8.80
N VAL A 43 0.97 -2.26 8.09
CA VAL A 43 1.32 -1.17 7.18
C VAL A 43 2.02 -0.03 7.94
N LYS A 44 1.55 0.33 9.13
CA LYS A 44 2.20 1.35 9.97
C LYS A 44 3.59 0.91 10.42
N GLU A 45 3.79 -0.34 10.78
CA GLU A 45 5.11 -0.86 11.15
C GLU A 45 6.09 -0.81 9.98
N ILE A 46 5.66 -1.16 8.76
CA ILE A 46 6.48 -1.07 7.54
C ILE A 46 6.96 0.39 7.32
N THR A 47 6.12 1.39 7.62
CA THR A 47 6.51 2.81 7.49
C THR A 47 7.64 3.23 8.43
N GLN A 48 7.88 2.49 9.51
CA GLN A 48 8.99 2.75 10.44
C GLN A 48 10.30 2.09 9.98
N ILE A 49 10.24 1.22 8.98
CA ILE A 49 11.39 0.46 8.48
C ILE A 49 11.86 1.02 7.13
N VAL A 50 10.91 1.31 6.23
CA VAL A 50 11.20 1.69 4.84
C VAL A 50 10.82 3.15 4.60
N ASP A 51 11.80 4.01 4.31
CA ASP A 51 11.58 5.40 3.89
C ASP A 51 11.37 5.51 2.37
N GLY A 52 10.50 4.65 1.84
CA GLY A 52 10.16 4.54 0.43
C GLY A 52 8.66 4.25 0.25
N PRO A 53 8.14 4.18 -0.99
CA PRO A 53 6.72 3.99 -1.21
C PRO A 53 6.24 2.62 -0.71
N ILE A 54 5.10 2.61 -0.04
CA ILE A 54 4.47 1.41 0.53
C ILE A 54 3.09 1.27 -0.10
N SER A 55 2.92 0.30 -0.98
CA SER A 55 1.62 0.04 -1.61
C SER A 55 0.71 -0.72 -0.65
N ALA A 56 -0.43 -0.13 -0.30
CA ALA A 56 -1.48 -0.73 0.52
C ALA A 56 -2.79 -0.77 -0.28
N GLU A 57 -3.44 -1.93 -0.32
CA GLU A 57 -4.59 -2.19 -1.21
C GLU A 57 -5.93 -1.93 -0.52
N VAL A 58 -6.87 -1.37 -1.28
CA VAL A 58 -8.29 -1.26 -0.89
C VAL A 58 -9.00 -2.60 -1.04
N ILE A 59 -10.14 -2.77 -0.38
CA ILE A 59 -10.92 -4.02 -0.38
C ILE A 59 -12.25 -3.85 -1.10
N SER A 60 -12.86 -2.66 -1.05
CA SER A 60 -14.14 -2.39 -1.73
C SER A 60 -14.04 -2.55 -3.25
N ASP A 61 -15.14 -3.03 -3.85
CA ASP A 61 -15.30 -3.23 -5.30
C ASP A 61 -15.96 -2.03 -6.03
N ASP A 62 -16.41 -1.02 -5.29
CA ASP A 62 -17.10 0.16 -5.81
C ASP A 62 -16.26 1.45 -5.60
N SER A 63 -16.42 2.43 -6.49
CA SER A 63 -15.58 3.62 -6.46
C SER A 63 -15.71 4.43 -5.16
N GLU A 64 -16.91 4.53 -4.57
CA GLU A 64 -17.12 5.29 -3.34
C GLU A 64 -16.42 4.64 -2.14
N GLY A 65 -16.52 3.32 -2.04
CA GLY A 65 -15.84 2.54 -1.02
C GLY A 65 -14.33 2.58 -1.17
N MET A 66 -13.79 2.40 -2.38
CA MET A 66 -12.36 2.52 -2.66
C MET A 66 -11.82 3.91 -2.25
N ILE A 67 -12.53 5.00 -2.59
CA ILE A 67 -12.11 6.36 -2.23
C ILE A 67 -12.09 6.55 -0.71
N ARG A 68 -13.12 6.06 0.00
CA ARG A 68 -13.20 6.16 1.47
C ARG A 68 -12.04 5.42 2.13
N GLU A 69 -11.81 4.16 1.74
CA GLU A 69 -10.73 3.33 2.26
C GLU A 69 -9.35 3.94 1.95
N ALA A 70 -9.16 4.39 0.71
CA ALA A 70 -7.92 5.03 0.26
C ALA A 70 -7.56 6.26 1.11
N ARG A 71 -8.53 7.12 1.43
CA ARG A 71 -8.31 8.30 2.28
C ARG A 71 -7.91 7.91 3.70
N GLU A 72 -8.50 6.85 4.26
CA GLU A 72 -8.11 6.35 5.59
C GLU A 72 -6.70 5.76 5.59
N LEU A 73 -6.34 5.00 4.56
CA LEU A 73 -5.00 4.44 4.42
C LEU A 73 -3.95 5.54 4.19
N ALA A 74 -4.24 6.54 3.36
CA ALA A 74 -3.32 7.64 3.08
C ALA A 74 -2.96 8.47 4.33
N LYS A 75 -3.83 8.50 5.35
CA LYS A 75 -3.56 9.16 6.64
C LYS A 75 -2.49 8.47 7.47
N ILE A 76 -2.19 7.19 7.21
CA ILE A 76 -1.23 6.42 8.01
C ILE A 76 0.17 7.04 7.89
N HIS A 77 0.61 7.33 6.67
CA HIS A 77 1.93 7.92 6.41
C HIS A 77 2.03 8.52 5.00
N LYS A 78 2.89 9.55 4.83
CA LYS A 78 3.13 10.23 3.53
C LYS A 78 3.67 9.33 2.40
N ASN A 79 4.23 8.17 2.78
CA ASN A 79 4.80 7.19 1.84
C ASN A 79 3.78 6.13 1.38
N ILE A 80 2.55 6.16 1.90
CA ILE A 80 1.50 5.25 1.45
C ILE A 80 1.14 5.55 -0.01
N VAL A 81 1.03 4.49 -0.80
CA VAL A 81 0.52 4.48 -2.17
C VAL A 81 -0.67 3.53 -2.19
N ILE A 82 -1.81 4.00 -2.70
CA ILE A 82 -3.04 3.22 -2.68
C ILE A 82 -3.06 2.29 -3.88
N LYS A 83 -3.05 1.00 -3.62
CA LYS A 83 -3.16 -0.03 -4.65
C LYS A 83 -4.64 -0.23 -5.00
N ILE A 84 -4.97 -0.04 -6.27
CA ILE A 84 -6.36 -0.07 -6.78
C ILE A 84 -6.44 -1.02 -7.96
N PRO A 85 -7.42 -1.94 -8.00
CA PRO A 85 -7.57 -2.87 -9.11
C PRO A 85 -7.94 -2.16 -10.42
N MET A 86 -7.46 -2.70 -11.54
CA MET A 86 -7.79 -2.25 -12.90
C MET A 86 -9.23 -2.58 -13.28
N THR A 87 -10.17 -1.78 -12.78
CA THR A 87 -11.60 -1.85 -13.10
C THR A 87 -12.15 -0.47 -13.45
N ALA A 88 -13.35 -0.42 -14.03
CA ALA A 88 -14.00 0.86 -14.32
C ALA A 88 -14.24 1.68 -13.03
N GLU A 89 -14.64 1.03 -11.94
CA GLU A 89 -14.79 1.66 -10.63
C GLU A 89 -13.44 2.09 -10.04
N GLY A 90 -12.40 1.26 -10.18
CA GLY A 90 -11.04 1.60 -9.79
C GLY A 90 -10.50 2.84 -10.50
N LEU A 91 -10.71 2.96 -11.82
CA LEU A 91 -10.29 4.13 -12.59
C LEU A 91 -11.05 5.41 -12.19
N LYS A 92 -12.34 5.30 -11.82
CA LYS A 92 -13.09 6.43 -11.23
C LYS A 92 -12.46 6.85 -9.90
N ALA A 93 -12.15 5.90 -9.03
CA ALA A 93 -11.47 6.17 -7.76
C ALA A 93 -10.11 6.85 -7.97
N VAL A 94 -9.28 6.34 -8.89
CA VAL A 94 -7.98 6.93 -9.24
C VAL A 94 -8.13 8.38 -9.74
N ASN A 95 -9.15 8.68 -10.54
CA ASN A 95 -9.40 10.05 -11.01
C ASN A 95 -9.66 11.03 -9.85
N VAL A 96 -10.41 10.59 -8.83
CA VAL A 96 -10.69 11.41 -7.63
C VAL A 96 -9.44 11.55 -6.77
N LEU A 97 -8.79 10.43 -6.43
CA LEU A 97 -7.64 10.39 -5.54
C LEU A 97 -6.44 11.18 -6.08
N SER A 98 -6.21 11.14 -7.39
CA SER A 98 -5.15 11.92 -8.03
C SER A 98 -5.37 13.44 -7.92
N LYS A 99 -6.62 13.92 -8.01
CA LYS A 99 -6.96 15.34 -7.79
C LYS A 99 -6.77 15.76 -6.33
N GLU A 100 -6.82 14.81 -5.40
CA GLU A 100 -6.55 15.01 -3.98
C GLU A 100 -5.06 14.88 -3.63
N GLY A 101 -4.20 14.56 -4.61
CA GLY A 101 -2.76 14.35 -4.38
C GLY A 101 -2.44 13.03 -3.66
N ILE A 102 -3.40 12.11 -3.56
CA ILE A 102 -3.19 10.76 -3.02
C ILE A 102 -2.55 9.90 -4.11
N LYS A 103 -1.37 9.35 -3.81
CA LYS A 103 -0.61 8.49 -4.74
C LYS A 103 -1.35 7.16 -4.93
N THR A 104 -1.48 6.71 -6.17
CA THR A 104 -2.11 5.43 -6.51
C THR A 104 -1.17 4.52 -7.31
N ASN A 105 -1.40 3.22 -7.20
CA ASN A 105 -0.76 2.15 -7.95
C ASN A 105 -1.87 1.26 -8.54
N VAL A 106 -2.07 1.29 -9.85
CA VAL A 106 -3.11 0.47 -10.48
C VAL A 106 -2.57 -0.94 -10.68
N THR A 107 -3.30 -1.96 -10.22
CA THR A 107 -2.89 -3.37 -10.20
C THR A 107 -3.86 -4.29 -10.92
#